data_AF-A0A654TUJ4-F1
#
_entry.id   AF-A0A654TUJ4-F1
#
_cell.length_a   1.000
_cell.length_b   1.000
_cell.length_c   1.000
_cell.angle_alpha   90.00
_cell.angle_beta   90.00
_cell.angle_gamma   90.00
#
_symmetry.space_group_name_H-M   'P 1'
#
loop_
_entity.id
_entity.type
_entity.pdbx_description
1 polymer ?
#
loop_
_entity_poly.entity_id
_entity_poly.type
_entity_poly.pdbx_seq_one_letter_code
_entity_poly.pdbx_strand_id
1 'polypeptide(L)' 'MAAYIRMFEPHEAREDTVVFPALRDVMSAVEFRDMAETFEDEEHRRFGEAGFQSVVDKVADIEKSLGIYDLSQFTPS' A
#
# COMPACT_ATOMS: atom_id res chain seq x y z
N MET A 1 14.58 0.84 -11.95
CA MET A 1 13.42 -0.04 -11.71
C MET A 1 13.76 -1.51 -11.48
N ALA A 2 14.47 -2.21 -12.38
CA ALA A 2 14.66 -3.68 -12.24
C ALA A 2 15.29 -4.17 -10.92
N ALA A 3 16.18 -3.39 -10.30
CA ALA A 3 16.75 -3.76 -8.98
C ALA A 3 15.74 -3.56 -7.83
N TYR A 4 14.88 -2.54 -7.92
CA TYR A 4 13.80 -2.32 -6.96
C TYR A 4 12.78 -3.46 -7.04
N ILE A 5 12.28 -3.78 -8.24
CA ILE A 5 11.31 -4.85 -8.47
C ILE A 5 11.81 -6.19 -7.91
N ARG A 6 13.05 -6.58 -8.26
CA ARG A 6 13.66 -7.83 -7.80
C ARG A 6 13.81 -7.95 -6.28
N MET A 7 13.77 -6.84 -5.56
CA MET A 7 13.85 -6.81 -4.10
C MET A 7 12.48 -6.63 -3.47
N PHE A 8 11.68 -5.70 -3.98
CA PHE A 8 10.44 -5.26 -3.37
C PHE A 8 9.31 -6.28 -3.51
N GLU A 9 9.14 -6.89 -4.69
CA GLU A 9 8.11 -7.94 -4.87
C GLU A 9 8.29 -9.13 -3.92
N PRO A 10 9.49 -9.75 -3.77
CA PRO A 10 9.65 -10.83 -2.81
C PRO A 10 9.63 -10.36 -1.34
N HIS A 11 9.88 -9.08 -1.08
CA HIS A 11 9.75 -8.48 0.26
C HIS A 11 8.27 -8.36 0.65
N GLU A 12 7.47 -7.70 -0.18
CA GLU A 12 6.02 -7.52 0.03
C GLU A 12 5.32 -8.88 0.13
N ALA A 13 5.61 -9.82 -0.79
CA ALA A 13 5.05 -11.17 -0.71
C ALA A 13 5.36 -11.88 0.61
N ARG A 14 6.54 -11.64 1.23
CA ARG A 14 6.88 -12.19 2.55
C ARG A 14 6.15 -11.50 3.68
N GLU A 15 5.94 -10.19 3.58
CA GLU A 15 5.18 -9.45 4.57
C GLU A 15 3.74 -9.98 4.64
N ASP A 16 3.08 -10.12 3.49
CA ASP A 16 1.69 -10.58 3.38
C ASP A 16 1.48 -12.05 3.76
N THR A 17 2.43 -12.93 3.43
CA THR A 17 2.23 -14.38 3.58
C THR A 17 2.91 -14.99 4.81
N VAL A 18 3.88 -14.30 5.40
CA VAL A 18 4.64 -14.82 6.55
C VAL A 18 4.59 -13.86 7.73
N VAL A 19 5.01 -12.60 7.54
CA VAL A 19 5.22 -11.67 8.66
C VAL A 19 3.92 -11.22 9.28
N PHE A 20 2.97 -10.68 8.50
CA PHE A 20 1.71 -10.19 9.02
C PHE A 20 0.81 -11.30 9.60
N PRO A 21 0.74 -12.51 9.01
CA PRO A 21 0.09 -13.64 9.67
C PRO A 21 0.72 -13.99 11.01
N ALA A 22 2.05 -14.12 11.08
CA ALA A 22 2.74 -14.42 12.33
C ALA A 22 2.55 -13.31 13.38
N LEU A 23 2.51 -12.05 12.96
CA LEU A 23 2.23 -10.91 13.82
C LEU A 23 0.81 -10.99 14.41
N ARG A 24 -0.18 -11.37 13.60
CA ARG A 24 -1.57 -11.58 14.04
C ARG A 24 -1.71 -12.71 15.05
N ASP A 25 -0.89 -13.76 14.95
CA ASP A 25 -0.92 -14.89 15.87
C ASP A 25 -0.37 -14.56 17.27
N VAL A 26 0.55 -13.59 17.38
CA VAL A 26 1.23 -13.25 18.63
C VAL A 26 0.72 -11.99 19.31
N MET A 27 -0.01 -11.14 18.60
CA MET A 27 -0.58 -9.90 19.13
C MET A 27 -2.04 -10.06 19.54
N SER A 28 -2.44 -9.40 20.62
CA SER A 28 -3.87 -9.28 20.94
C SER A 28 -4.58 -8.34 19.96
N ALA A 29 -5.90 -8.50 19.84
CA ALA A 29 -6.72 -7.61 19.00
C ALA A 29 -6.66 -6.14 19.45
N VAL A 30 -6.47 -5.90 20.75
CA VAL A 30 -6.31 -4.55 21.32
C VAL A 30 -5.00 -3.94 20.87
N GLU A 31 -3.87 -4.63 21.07
CA GLU A 31 -2.55 -4.13 20.66
C GLU A 31 -2.47 -3.88 19.16
N PHE A 32 -3.09 -4.76 18.35
CA PHE A 32 -3.12 -4.57 16.90
C PHE A 32 -3.90 -3.31 16.50
N ARG A 33 -5.05 -3.06 17.14
CA ARG A 33 -5.84 -1.85 16.88
C ARG A 33 -5.07 -0.60 17.32
N ASP A 34 -4.49 -0.60 18.51
CA ASP A 34 -3.76 0.56 19.03
C ASP A 34 -2.53 0.89 18.16
N MET A 35 -1.89 -0.12 17.58
CA MET A 35 -0.85 0.04 16.56
C MET A 35 -1.40 0.64 15.26
N ALA A 36 -2.60 0.23 14.82
CA ALA A 36 -3.24 0.78 13.62
C ALA A 36 -3.56 2.28 13.79
N GLU A 37 -4.10 2.69 14.94
CA GLU A 37 -4.35 4.10 15.26
C GLU A 37 -3.04 4.92 15.23
N THR A 38 -1.94 4.35 15.76
CA THR A 38 -0.62 5.00 15.71
C THR A 38 -0.14 5.21 14.28
N PHE A 39 -0.40 4.26 13.38
CA PHE A 39 -0.03 4.41 11.97
C PHE A 39 -0.92 5.43 11.24
N GLU A 40 -2.20 5.51 11.57
CA GLU A 40 -3.12 6.52 11.03
C GLU A 40 -2.71 7.93 11.46
N ASP A 41 -2.35 8.13 12.73
CA ASP A 41 -1.82 9.39 13.23
C ASP A 41 -0.52 9.81 12.50
N GLU A 42 0.39 8.86 12.26
CA GLU A 42 1.61 9.12 11.49
C GLU A 42 1.32 9.41 10.02
N GLU A 43 0.31 8.76 9.43
CA GLU A 43 -0.16 9.07 8.07
C GLU A 43 -0.65 10.52 8.02
N HIS A 44 -1.58 10.91 8.90
CA HIS A 44 -2.11 12.27 8.97
C HIS A 44 -0.99 13.30 9.18
N ARG A 45 -0.02 13.01 10.05
CA ARG A 45 1.11 13.91 10.31
C ARG A 45 1.99 14.14 9.09
N ARG A 46 2.17 13.12 8.24
CA ARG A 46 3.09 13.16 7.10
C ARG A 46 2.42 13.55 5.78
N PHE A 47 1.16 13.15 5.61
CA PHE A 47 0.46 13.22 4.34
C PHE A 47 -0.86 14.02 4.43
N GLY A 48 -1.30 14.41 5.63
CA GLY A 48 -2.56 15.12 5.88
C GLY A 48 -3.76 14.17 6.03
N GLU A 49 -4.93 14.71 6.42
CA GLU A 49 -6.18 13.97 6.68
C GLU A 49 -6.68 13.13 5.49
N ALA A 50 -6.31 13.50 4.27
CA ALA A 50 -6.67 12.76 3.06
C ALA A 50 -5.42 12.16 2.39
N GLY A 51 -4.41 11.80 3.17
CA GLY A 51 -3.07 11.44 2.71
C GLY A 51 -3.06 10.40 1.59
N PHE A 52 -3.45 9.16 1.91
CA PHE A 52 -3.50 8.07 0.93
C PHE A 52 -4.40 8.40 -0.26
N GLN A 53 -5.65 8.79 -0.02
CA GLN A 53 -6.62 9.05 -1.10
C GLN A 53 -6.14 10.16 -2.05
N SER A 54 -5.61 11.24 -1.51
CA SER A 54 -5.09 12.36 -2.33
C SER A 54 -3.88 11.94 -3.17
N VAL A 55 -3.05 11.03 -2.66
CA VAL A 55 -1.91 10.49 -3.42
C VAL A 55 -2.42 9.56 -4.53
N VAL A 56 -3.38 8.68 -4.23
CA VAL A 56 -4.01 7.80 -5.22
C VAL A 56 -4.66 8.61 -6.34
N ASP A 57 -5.41 9.66 -6.00
CA ASP A 57 -6.06 10.53 -6.99
C ASP A 57 -5.04 11.23 -7.89
N LYS A 58 -3.91 11.68 -7.33
CA LYS A 58 -2.80 12.26 -8.12
C LYS A 58 -2.18 11.23 -9.07
N VAL A 59 -1.96 10.00 -8.61
CA VAL A 59 -1.43 8.91 -9.46
C VAL A 59 -2.42 8.62 -10.60
N ALA A 60 -3.71 8.49 -10.29
CA ALA A 60 -4.77 8.28 -11.28
C ALA A 60 -4.79 9.39 -12.34
N ASP A 61 -4.64 10.66 -11.94
CA ASP A 61 -4.61 11.78 -12.89
C ASP A 61 -3.34 11.77 -13.76
N ILE A 62 -2.19 11.37 -13.21
CA ILE A 62 -0.97 11.13 -13.98
C ILE A 62 -1.19 10.02 -15.00
N GLU A 63 -1.75 8.88 -14.60
CA GLU A 63 -2.04 7.75 -15.48
C GLU A 63 -3.01 8.13 -16.60
N LYS A 64 -4.04 8.94 -16.31
CA LYS A 64 -4.95 9.49 -17.34
C LYS A 64 -4.19 10.38 -18.31
N SER A 65 -3.30 11.25 -17.82
CA SER A 65 -2.48 12.13 -18.67
C SER A 65 -1.53 11.36 -19.59
N LEU A 66 -1.09 10.18 -19.15
CA LEU A 66 -0.23 9.27 -19.90
C LEU A 66 -1.02 8.28 -20.77
N GLY A 67 -2.35 8.25 -20.66
CA GLY A 67 -3.22 7.33 -21.40
C GLY A 67 -3.22 5.89 -20.90
N ILE A 68 -2.65 5.59 -19.73
CA ILE A 68 -2.46 4.22 -19.20
C ILE A 68 -3.45 3.86 -18.08
N TYR A 69 -4.42 4.72 -17.80
CA TYR A 69 -5.38 4.56 -16.69
C TYR A 69 -6.35 3.38 -16.84
N ASP A 70 -6.57 2.90 -18.07
CA ASP A 70 -7.53 1.82 -18.34
C ASP A 70 -6.82 0.47 -18.42
N LEU A 71 -7.02 -0.37 -17.39
CA LEU A 71 -6.44 -1.72 -17.30
C LEU A 71 -6.80 -2.60 -18.49
N SER A 72 -7.97 -2.38 -19.13
CA SER A 72 -8.40 -3.20 -20.27
C SER A 72 -7.47 -3.08 -21.48
N GLN A 73 -6.66 -2.02 -21.56
CA GLN A 73 -5.64 -1.83 -22.59
C GLN A 73 -4.49 -2.85 -22.49
N PHE A 74 -4.31 -3.48 -21.32
CA PHE A 74 -3.19 -4.38 -21.03
C PHE A 74 -3.63 -5.84 -20.84
N THR A 75 -4.93 -6.12 -20.89
CA THR A 75 -5.48 -7.47 -20.72
C THR A 75 -6.17 -7.96 -22.00
N PRO A 76 -6.09 -9.26 -22.35
CA PRO A 76 -6.84 -9.81 -23.46
C PRO A 76 -8.35 -9.57 -23.32
N SER A 77 -9.04 -9.44 -24.46
CA SER A 77 -10.50 -9.33 -24.55
C SER A 77 -11.21 -10.66 -24.28
#